data_AF-A0A8D9F6H6-F1
#
_entry.id   AF-A0A8D9F6H6-F1
#
_cell.length_a   1.000
_cell.length_b   1.000
_cell.length_c   1.000
_cell.angle_alpha   90.00
_cell.angle_beta   90.00
_cell.angle_gamma   90.00
#
_symmetry.space_group_name_H-M   'P 1'
#
loop_
_entity.id
_entity.type
_entity.pdbx_description
1 polymer ?
#
loop_
_entity_poly.entity_id
_entity_poly.type
_entity_poly.pdbx_seq_one_letter_code
_entity_poly.pdbx_strand_id
1 'polypeptide(L)'
;MSNPCTEPVKPDDFWGDNLWMSQHERHLLLAKESEPDVIFIGDTVISFLSQTRTWSELFEPLHCLNFGIGFEKIQNTLWRIQDGILDNIKPRVVVIMVGSNNTGAVAAGSSSQSALGEVLRR
;
A
#
# COMPACT_ATOMS: atom_id res chain seq x y z
N MET A 1 2.72 21.95 -14.05
CA MET A 1 2.38 20.60 -14.55
C MET A 1 2.00 19.76 -13.33
N SER A 2 0.91 18.99 -13.37
CA SER A 2 0.54 18.10 -12.25
C SER A 2 1.56 16.97 -12.13
N ASN A 3 1.83 16.50 -10.91
CA ASN A 3 2.69 15.35 -10.68
C ASN A 3 1.89 14.07 -10.91
N PRO A 4 2.15 13.27 -11.97
CA PRO A 4 1.39 12.06 -12.24
C PRO A 4 1.53 10.99 -11.13
N CYS A 5 2.54 11.10 -10.25
CA CYS A 5 2.69 10.19 -9.10
C CYS A 5 1.66 10.43 -8.00
N THR A 6 1.01 11.59 -7.95
CA THR A 6 0.06 11.96 -6.89
C THR A 6 -1.40 11.80 -7.31
N GLU A 7 -1.66 11.42 -8.55
CA GLU A 7 -3.01 11.13 -9.03
C GLU A 7 -3.35 9.66 -8.73
N PRO A 8 -4.43 9.36 -7.97
CA PRO A 8 -4.82 7.99 -7.65
C PRO A 8 -5.23 7.22 -8.92
N VAL A 9 -4.53 6.13 -9.23
CA VAL A 9 -4.80 5.32 -10.44
C VAL A 9 -4.76 3.82 -10.13
N LYS A 10 -5.83 3.11 -10.51
CA LYS A 10 -5.82 1.64 -10.59
C LYS A 10 -4.90 1.20 -11.74
N PRO A 11 -3.99 0.24 -11.54
CA PRO A 11 -3.12 -0.22 -12.63
C PRO A 11 -3.91 -0.98 -13.71
N ASP A 12 -3.43 -0.93 -14.94
CA ASP A 12 -3.96 -1.73 -16.03
C ASP A 12 -3.62 -3.22 -15.82
N ASP A 13 -4.59 -4.10 -16.10
CA ASP A 13 -4.38 -5.54 -16.08
C ASP A 13 -3.80 -6.03 -17.41
N PHE A 14 -2.48 -5.85 -17.57
CA PHE A 14 -1.79 -6.20 -18.82
C PHE A 14 -1.88 -7.68 -19.16
N TRP A 15 -1.89 -8.56 -18.15
CA TRP A 15 -1.91 -10.02 -18.34
C TRP A 15 -3.32 -10.60 -18.42
N GLY A 16 -4.34 -9.83 -18.03
CA GLY A 16 -5.74 -10.26 -18.04
C GLY A 16 -6.08 -11.29 -16.97
N ASP A 17 -5.24 -11.41 -15.92
CA ASP A 17 -5.39 -12.40 -14.85
C ASP A 17 -6.07 -11.85 -13.60
N ASN A 18 -6.35 -10.55 -13.58
CA ASN A 18 -6.96 -9.81 -12.48
C ASN A 18 -6.22 -9.97 -11.13
N LEU A 19 -4.92 -10.30 -11.15
CA LEU A 19 -4.15 -10.64 -9.95
C LEU A 19 -4.07 -9.45 -8.98
N TRP A 20 -3.76 -8.26 -9.50
CA TRP A 20 -3.60 -7.06 -8.66
C TRP A 20 -4.89 -6.72 -7.90
N MET A 21 -6.03 -6.75 -8.61
CA MET A 21 -7.34 -6.50 -7.99
C MET A 21 -7.72 -7.58 -6.99
N SER A 22 -7.47 -8.85 -7.32
CA SER A 22 -7.76 -9.96 -6.39
C SER A 22 -6.98 -9.82 -5.08
N GLN A 23 -5.72 -9.38 -5.14
CA GLN A 23 -4.90 -9.08 -3.96
C GLN A 23 -5.46 -7.88 -3.18
N HIS A 24 -5.91 -6.84 -3.87
CA HIS A 24 -6.53 -5.69 -3.22
C HIS A 24 -7.83 -6.06 -2.50
N GLU A 25 -8.72 -6.82 -3.14
CA GLU A 25 -9.97 -7.31 -2.56
C GLU A 25 -9.71 -8.21 -1.34
N ARG A 26 -8.69 -9.07 -1.41
CA ARG A 26 -8.25 -9.84 -0.25
C ARG A 26 -7.84 -8.95 0.92
N HIS A 27 -7.11 -7.86 0.67
CA HIS A 27 -6.75 -6.92 1.73
C HIS A 27 -7.96 -6.19 2.32
N LEU A 28 -8.95 -5.83 1.50
CA LEU A 28 -10.23 -5.27 1.98
C LEU A 28 -10.98 -6.25 2.90
N LEU A 29 -10.97 -7.54 2.57
CA LEU A 29 -11.57 -8.58 3.42
C LEU A 29 -10.80 -8.72 4.74
N LEU A 30 -9.47 -8.79 4.70
CA LEU A 30 -8.65 -8.85 5.92
C LEU A 30 -8.87 -7.63 6.82
N ALA A 31 -8.99 -6.43 6.24
CA ALA A 31 -9.30 -5.21 6.99
C ALA A 31 -10.69 -5.27 7.65
N LYS A 32 -11.66 -6.00 7.08
CA LYS A 32 -12.99 -6.18 7.69
C LYS A 32 -13.01 -7.25 8.78
N GLU A 33 -12.14 -8.26 8.67
CA GLU A 33 -12.12 -9.43 9.54
C GLU A 33 -11.13 -9.32 10.71
N SER A 34 -10.35 -8.24 10.78
CA SER A 34 -9.32 -8.07 11.80
C SER A 34 -9.19 -6.63 12.30
N GLU A 35 -8.62 -6.47 13.50
CA GLU A 35 -8.38 -5.18 14.15
C GLU A 35 -6.88 -4.98 14.40
N PRO A 36 -6.09 -4.66 13.36
CA PRO A 36 -4.64 -4.57 13.49
C PRO A 36 -4.18 -3.28 14.16
N ASP A 37 -3.13 -3.39 14.98
CA ASP A 37 -2.45 -2.23 15.58
C ASP A 37 -1.52 -1.55 14.56
N VAL A 38 -0.97 -2.32 13.61
CA VAL A 38 -0.01 -1.84 12.61
C VAL A 38 -0.38 -2.32 11.21
N ILE A 39 -0.31 -1.43 10.23
CA ILE A 39 -0.52 -1.77 8.82
C ILE A 39 0.74 -1.43 8.01
N PHE A 40 1.20 -2.37 7.19
CA PHE A 40 2.23 -2.13 6.20
C PHE A 40 1.60 -2.08 4.81
N ILE A 41 1.80 -0.99 4.06
CA ILE A 41 1.37 -0.86 2.66
C ILE A 41 2.60 -0.57 1.81
N GLY A 42 2.71 -1.23 0.67
CA GLY A 42 3.82 -0.94 -0.22
C GLY A 42 3.97 -1.90 -1.38
N ASP A 43 5.15 -1.82 -1.98
CA ASP A 43 5.50 -2.61 -3.15
C ASP A 43 5.97 -4.03 -2.79
N THR A 44 6.63 -4.67 -3.76
CA THR A 44 7.26 -5.98 -3.67
C THR A 44 8.06 -6.17 -2.38
N VAL A 45 8.78 -5.15 -1.90
CA VAL A 45 9.61 -5.30 -0.69
C VAL A 45 8.75 -5.54 0.55
N ILE A 46 7.64 -4.81 0.70
CA ILE A 46 6.68 -5.07 1.77
C ILE A 46 6.06 -6.46 1.59
N SER A 47 5.65 -6.82 0.38
CA SER A 47 5.04 -8.13 0.10
C SER A 47 5.96 -9.31 0.48
N PHE A 48 7.27 -9.21 0.20
CA PHE A 48 8.23 -10.25 0.58
C PHE A 48 8.62 -10.22 2.05
N LEU A 49 8.55 -9.06 2.71
CA LEU A 49 8.90 -8.94 4.13
C LEU A 49 8.11 -9.93 4.98
N SER A 50 6.81 -10.13 4.70
CA SER A 50 5.94 -11.07 5.43
C SER A 50 6.35 -12.54 5.32
N GLN A 51 7.21 -12.89 4.36
CA GLN A 51 7.71 -14.25 4.15
C GLN A 51 9.07 -14.49 4.84
N THR A 52 9.60 -13.48 5.52
CA THR A 52 10.90 -13.57 6.17
C THR A 52 10.77 -13.98 7.63
N ARG A 53 11.81 -14.62 8.17
CA ARG A 53 11.92 -14.90 9.61
C ARG A 53 11.84 -13.63 10.46
N THR A 54 12.39 -12.52 9.95
CA THR A 54 12.34 -11.21 10.61
C THR A 54 10.91 -10.75 10.85
N TRP A 55 9.97 -11.05 9.94
CA TRP A 55 8.58 -10.70 10.14
C TRP A 55 7.93 -11.46 11.27
N SER A 56 8.09 -12.78 11.30
CA SER A 56 7.52 -13.59 12.38
C SER A 56 8.12 -13.28 13.75
N GLU A 57 9.40 -12.90 13.81
CA GLU A 57 10.06 -12.56 15.07
C GLU A 57 9.75 -11.15 15.58
N LEU A 58 9.61 -10.16 14.69
CA LEU A 58 9.56 -8.74 15.07
C LEU A 58 8.20 -8.07 14.84
N PHE A 59 7.45 -8.48 13.81
CA PHE A 59 6.25 -7.76 13.38
C PHE A 59 4.97 -8.51 13.70
N GLU A 60 4.90 -9.84 13.52
CA GLU A 60 3.72 -10.63 13.92
C GLU A 60 3.26 -10.37 15.36
N PRO A 61 4.16 -10.26 16.37
CA PRO A 61 3.74 -9.96 17.75
C PRO A 61 3.10 -8.57 17.94
N LEU A 62 3.21 -7.68 16.95
CA LEU A 62 2.61 -6.33 16.97
C LEU A 62 1.20 -6.30 16.38
N HIS A 63 0.60 -7.45 16.10
CA HIS A 63 -0.74 -7.57 15.51
C HIS A 63 -0.86 -6.76 14.20
N CYS A 64 0.07 -7.01 13.29
CA CYS A 64 0.15 -6.27 12.04
C CYS A 64 -0.47 -6.98 10.84
N LEU A 65 -0.97 -6.23 9.86
CA LEU A 65 -1.24 -6.75 8.52
C LEU A 65 -0.20 -6.25 7.50
N ASN A 66 0.07 -7.11 6.53
CA ASN A 66 0.89 -6.80 5.37
C ASN A 66 0.00 -6.67 4.13
N PHE A 67 -0.08 -5.47 3.60
CA PHE A 67 -0.85 -5.11 2.42
C PHE A 67 0.05 -4.82 1.20
N GLY A 68 1.21 -5.48 1.13
CA GLY A 68 2.14 -5.35 0.02
C GLY A 68 1.63 -6.00 -1.27
N ILE A 69 1.77 -5.30 -2.40
CA ILE A 69 1.50 -5.84 -3.74
C ILE A 69 2.70 -5.57 -4.65
N GLY A 70 3.09 -6.55 -5.46
CA GLY A 70 4.21 -6.41 -6.37
C GLY A 70 4.00 -5.28 -7.40
N PHE A 71 5.10 -4.65 -7.81
CA PHE A 71 5.15 -3.58 -8.83
C PHE A 71 4.33 -2.32 -8.50
N GLU A 72 3.88 -2.17 -7.25
CA GLU A 72 3.07 -1.02 -6.83
C GLU A 72 3.84 0.31 -6.98
N LYS A 73 3.16 1.32 -7.52
CA LYS A 73 3.62 2.72 -7.59
C LYS A 73 2.83 3.59 -6.62
N ILE A 74 3.33 4.79 -6.34
CA ILE A 74 2.69 5.75 -5.42
C ILE A 74 1.21 5.98 -5.75
N GLN A 75 0.89 6.21 -7.03
CA GLN A 75 -0.49 6.39 -7.50
C GLN A 75 -1.41 5.20 -7.23
N ASN A 76 -0.88 3.98 -7.24
CA ASN A 76 -1.66 2.78 -6.99
C ASN A 76 -1.96 2.65 -5.49
N THR A 77 -0.98 2.95 -4.63
CA THR A 77 -1.18 3.05 -3.19
C THR A 77 -2.26 4.08 -2.85
N LEU A 78 -2.17 5.28 -3.44
CA LEU A 78 -3.17 6.34 -3.25
C LEU A 78 -4.57 5.87 -3.66
N TRP A 79 -4.69 5.18 -4.79
CA TRP A 79 -5.96 4.63 -5.25
C TRP A 79 -6.53 3.61 -4.26
N ARG A 80 -5.70 2.70 -3.73
CA ARG A 80 -6.16 1.70 -2.74
C ARG A 80 -6.63 2.32 -1.44
N ILE A 81 -5.98 3.40 -0.99
CA ILE A 81 -6.44 4.12 0.20
C ILE A 81 -7.75 4.83 -0.08
N GLN A 82 -7.90 5.44 -1.27
CA GLN A 82 -9.16 6.05 -1.69
C GLN A 82 -10.30 5.03 -1.87
N ASP A 83 -9.99 3.80 -2.27
CA ASP A 83 -10.96 2.69 -2.37
C ASP A 83 -11.28 2.04 -1.01
N GLY A 84 -10.79 2.63 0.09
CA GLY A 84 -11.24 2.31 1.43
C GLY A 84 -10.50 1.16 2.11
N ILE A 85 -9.26 0.86 1.70
CA ILE A 85 -8.45 -0.18 2.36
C ILE A 85 -8.21 0.08 3.86
N LEU A 86 -8.39 1.32 4.31
CA LEU A 86 -8.25 1.74 5.70
C LEU A 86 -9.58 2.04 6.40
N ASP A 87 -10.72 2.04 5.69
CA ASP A 87 -12.00 2.56 6.21
C ASP A 87 -12.58 1.74 7.37
N ASN A 88 -12.28 0.44 7.40
CA ASN A 88 -12.85 -0.50 8.38
C ASN A 88 -11.90 -0.80 9.56
N ILE A 89 -10.72 -0.18 9.59
CA ILE A 89 -9.68 -0.42 10.60
C ILE A 89 -9.22 0.88 11.25
N LYS A 90 -8.67 0.78 12.45
CA LYS A 90 -8.12 1.92 13.20
C LYS A 90 -6.70 1.62 13.69
N PRO A 91 -5.74 1.42 12.77
CA PRO A 91 -4.38 1.12 13.17
C PRO A 91 -3.76 2.30 13.91
N ARG A 92 -2.88 1.99 14.87
CA ARG A 92 -2.09 2.99 15.58
C ARG A 92 -0.93 3.50 14.73
N VAL A 93 -0.41 2.64 13.84
CA VAL A 93 0.71 2.95 12.96
C VAL A 93 0.42 2.43 11.56
N VAL A 94 0.65 3.30 10.56
CA VAL A 94 0.67 2.91 9.15
C VAL A 94 2.09 3.11 8.63
N VAL A 95 2.72 2.04 8.16
CA VAL A 95 4.02 2.04 7.50
C VAL A 95 3.80 2.00 6.00
N ILE A 96 4.27 3.03 5.30
CA ILE A 96 4.22 3.08 3.84
C ILE A 96 5.63 3.02 3.26
N MET A 97 5.85 2.07 2.36
CA MET A 97 7.09 1.98 1.60
C MET A 97 6.80 1.68 0.13
N VAL A 98 6.79 2.74 -0.67
CA VAL A 98 6.52 2.71 -2.11
C VAL A 98 7.31 3.82 -2.80
N GLY A 99 7.58 3.64 -4.09
CA GLY A 99 8.23 4.64 -4.94
C GLY A 99 9.39 4.10 -5.78
N SER A 100 9.91 2.92 -5.45
CA SER A 100 10.98 2.26 -6.21
C SER A 100 10.58 1.99 -7.68
N ASN A 101 9.28 1.73 -7.91
CA ASN A 101 8.70 1.45 -9.23
C ASN A 101 8.27 2.72 -10.01
N ASN A 102 8.45 3.92 -9.45
CA ASN A 102 8.13 5.18 -10.11
C ASN A 102 9.30 5.66 -11.00
N THR A 103 9.81 4.77 -11.85
CA THR A 103 10.91 5.05 -12.76
C THR A 103 10.49 6.06 -13.84
N GLY A 104 11.35 7.04 -14.14
CA GLY A 104 11.08 8.07 -15.16
C GLY A 104 10.20 9.25 -14.69
N ALA A 105 9.70 9.23 -13.46
CA ALA A 105 9.08 10.42 -12.86
C ALA A 105 10.17 11.46 -12.54
N VAL A 106 9.97 12.71 -12.96
CA VAL A 106 10.85 13.82 -12.58
C VAL A 106 10.83 13.94 -11.06
N ALA A 107 12.00 14.05 -10.42
CA ALA A 107 12.19 14.02 -8.97
C ALA A 107 11.17 14.91 -8.22
N ALA A 108 10.06 14.30 -7.79
CA ALA A 108 8.94 14.96 -7.13
C ALA A 108 8.72 14.41 -5.71
N GLY A 109 9.79 13.89 -5.10
CA GLY A 109 9.74 13.14 -3.84
C GLY A 109 9.00 13.83 -2.70
N SER A 110 9.13 15.16 -2.56
CA SER A 110 8.41 15.93 -1.54
C SER A 110 6.89 15.96 -1.75
N SER A 111 6.44 16.13 -2.99
CA SER A 111 5.00 16.17 -3.32
C SER A 111 4.32 14.80 -3.22
N SER A 112 5.06 13.71 -3.50
CA SER A 112 4.52 12.36 -3.35
C SER A 112 4.33 11.97 -1.88
N GLN A 113 5.29 12.34 -1.01
CA GLN A 113 5.17 12.14 0.43
C GLN A 113 4.03 12.97 1.03
N SER A 114 3.85 14.21 0.58
CA SER A 114 2.75 15.06 1.06
C SER A 114 1.38 14.50 0.66
N ALA A 115 1.22 14.02 -0.58
CA ALA A 115 -0.05 13.43 -1.03
C ALA A 115 -0.43 12.20 -0.20
N LEU A 116 0.51 11.28 0.05
CA LEU A 116 0.26 10.14 0.94
C LEU A 116 -0.10 10.60 2.36
N GLY A 117 0.61 11.60 2.89
CA GLY A 117 0.33 12.17 4.20
C GLY A 117 -1.04 12.85 4.31
N GLU A 118 -1.53 13.48 3.25
CA GLU A 118 -2.86 14.10 3.21
C GLU A 118 -3.98 13.06 3.21
N VAL A 119 -3.82 11.97 2.45
CA VAL A 119 -4.83 10.91 2.39
C VAL A 119 -4.90 10.16 3.73
N LEU A 120 -3.78 9.95 4.42
CA LEU A 120 -3.73 9.29 5.72
C LEU A 120 -4.26 10.12 6.91
N ARG A 121 -4.46 11.43 6.74
CA ARG A 121 -4.93 12.33 7.81
C ARG A 121 -6.45 12.46 7.91
N ARG A 122 -7.18 11.81 7.00
CA ARG A 122 -8.65 11.81 6.97
C ARG A 122 -9.21 10.82 7.99
#